data_AF-A0AAW4CNE2-F1
#
_entry.id   AF-A0AAW4CNE2-F1
#
_cell.length_a   1.000
_cell.length_b   1.000
_cell.length_c   1.000
_cell.angle_alpha   90.00
_cell.angle_beta   90.00
_cell.angle_gamma   90.00
#
_symmetry.space_group_name_H-M   'P 1'
#
loop_
_entity.id
_entity.type
_entity.pdbx_description
1 polymer ?
#
loop_
_entity_poly.entity_id
_entity_poly.type
_entity_poly.pdbx_seq_one_letter_code
_entity_poly.pdbx_strand_id
1 'polypeptide(L)'
;WAIGHMLELVDPQDPWNMAALPISFIPWEKRPVAKTSAQLRTIGKLLKSARSVIHAGDPDDEGQLIVDEILQWAGSRLPVQRLLINDNNLKVVQRALASMRDNREFAGLSASAEARSVGDLLYGVNMTRAYTLAAQARGFQGVLSVGRVQTPILGLVVRRDRDFEAHTKSYYYTVSGQFSFAGLTFPARYQIGEGDPVDEQRRLIDRNFATAVAGTVQGQPARIASAKTTAKEAAPPLPYNLLKLQTDA
;
A
#
# COMPACT_ATOMS: atom_id res chain seq x y z
N TRP A 1 -1.32 -29.82 -4.20
CA TRP A 1 -1.48 -28.35 -4.18
C TRP A 1 -0.11 -27.70 -4.34
N ALA A 2 -0.05 -26.44 -4.76
CA ALA A 2 1.19 -25.65 -4.79
C ALA A 2 1.53 -25.12 -3.39
N ILE A 3 2.81 -24.91 -3.08
CA ILE A 3 3.25 -24.34 -1.81
C ILE A 3 3.79 -22.93 -2.11
N GLY A 4 2.87 -21.95 -2.18
CA GLY A 4 3.19 -20.63 -2.74
C GLY A 4 3.80 -20.72 -4.13
N HIS A 5 4.66 -19.76 -4.46
CA HIS A 5 5.52 -19.84 -5.65
C HIS A 5 6.50 -21.02 -5.51
N MET A 6 6.55 -21.84 -6.55
CA MET A 6 7.51 -22.94 -6.65
C MET A 6 8.54 -22.73 -7.76
N LEU A 7 8.40 -21.63 -8.50
CA LEU A 7 9.34 -21.11 -9.46
C LEU A 7 9.71 -19.69 -9.02
N GLU A 8 10.95 -19.30 -9.25
CA GLU A 8 11.46 -17.96 -8.97
C GLU A 8 12.24 -17.45 -10.17
N LEU A 9 12.21 -16.14 -10.39
CA LEU A 9 13.05 -15.48 -11.39
C LEU A 9 14.53 -15.63 -11.00
N VAL A 10 15.38 -15.87 -11.99
CA VAL A 10 16.82 -16.06 -11.76
C VAL A 10 17.50 -14.71 -11.57
N ASP A 11 18.16 -14.51 -10.43
CA ASP A 11 19.03 -13.35 -10.21
C ASP A 11 20.25 -13.39 -11.14
N PRO A 12 20.66 -12.27 -11.76
CA PRO A 12 21.87 -12.22 -12.58
C PRO A 12 23.11 -12.55 -11.73
N GLN A 13 23.94 -13.48 -12.20
CA GLN A 13 25.13 -13.94 -11.46
C GLN A 13 26.41 -13.17 -11.82
N ASP A 14 26.36 -12.32 -12.85
CA ASP A 14 27.54 -11.58 -13.31
C ASP A 14 28.09 -10.63 -12.22
N PRO A 15 29.42 -10.49 -12.13
CA PRO A 15 30.06 -9.50 -11.25
C PRO A 15 29.46 -8.11 -11.42
N TRP A 16 29.35 -7.38 -10.31
CA TRP A 16 28.73 -6.06 -10.34
C TRP A 16 29.66 -5.07 -11.03
N ASN A 17 29.21 -4.55 -12.17
CA ASN A 17 29.94 -3.57 -12.97
C ASN A 17 28.97 -2.48 -13.45
N MET A 18 29.34 -1.21 -13.27
CA MET A 18 28.51 -0.08 -13.66
C MET A 18 28.28 -0.05 -15.18
N ALA A 19 29.29 -0.42 -15.98
CA ALA A 19 29.19 -0.45 -17.43
C ALA A 19 28.29 -1.58 -17.98
N ALA A 20 27.94 -2.56 -17.14
CA ALA A 20 27.02 -3.66 -17.49
C ALA A 20 25.55 -3.35 -17.16
N LEU A 21 25.26 -2.16 -16.60
CA LEU A 21 23.91 -1.73 -16.28
C LEU A 21 23.31 -0.88 -17.43
N PRO A 22 22.00 -1.00 -17.72
CA PRO A 22 21.06 -1.89 -17.07
C PRO A 22 21.12 -3.33 -17.63
N ILE A 23 21.03 -4.31 -16.74
CA ILE A 23 20.82 -5.71 -17.06
C ILE A 23 19.36 -5.91 -17.47
N SER A 24 19.13 -6.54 -18.63
CA SER A 24 17.79 -6.87 -19.12
C SER A 24 17.81 -8.15 -19.96
N PHE A 25 16.98 -9.12 -19.57
CA PHE A 25 16.75 -10.35 -20.32
C PHE A 25 15.24 -10.62 -20.35
N ILE A 26 14.62 -10.53 -21.52
CA ILE A 26 13.19 -10.80 -21.71
C ILE A 26 13.04 -11.85 -22.82
N PRO A 27 12.34 -12.98 -22.60
CA PRO A 27 11.72 -13.39 -21.34
C PRO A 27 12.76 -13.66 -20.24
N TRP A 28 12.40 -13.38 -18.99
CA TRP A 28 13.29 -13.61 -17.85
C TRP A 28 13.26 -15.08 -17.45
N GLU A 29 14.43 -15.66 -17.17
CA GLU A 29 14.52 -17.08 -16.82
C GLU A 29 13.92 -17.35 -15.44
N LYS A 30 13.19 -18.46 -15.32
CA LYS A 30 12.69 -18.98 -14.04
C LYS A 30 13.33 -20.31 -13.70
N ARG A 31 13.61 -20.52 -12.42
CA ARG A 31 14.11 -21.81 -11.89
C ARG A 31 13.22 -22.32 -10.75
N PRO A 32 13.18 -23.64 -10.50
CA PRO A 32 12.50 -24.19 -9.34
C PRO A 32 13.08 -23.68 -8.02
N VAL A 33 12.21 -23.30 -7.09
CA VAL A 33 12.59 -22.98 -5.71
C VAL A 33 13.02 -24.27 -5.01
N ALA A 34 14.23 -24.29 -4.46
CA ALA A 34 14.83 -25.51 -3.88
C ALA A 34 13.92 -26.18 -2.83
N LYS A 35 13.33 -25.37 -1.94
CA LYS A 35 12.46 -25.79 -0.84
C LYS A 35 11.18 -26.49 -1.29
N THR A 36 10.63 -26.10 -2.43
CA THR A 36 9.34 -26.62 -2.95
C THR A 36 9.51 -27.52 -4.17
N SER A 37 10.76 -27.74 -4.61
CA SER A 37 11.10 -28.52 -5.81
C SER A 37 10.56 -29.95 -5.80
N ALA A 38 10.49 -30.61 -4.64
CA ALA A 38 9.90 -31.94 -4.51
C ALA A 38 8.41 -31.94 -4.85
N GLN A 39 7.67 -30.94 -4.36
CA GLN A 39 6.25 -30.78 -4.63
C GLN A 39 6.00 -30.40 -6.09
N LEU A 40 6.81 -29.51 -6.66
CA LEU A 40 6.76 -29.17 -8.08
C LEU A 40 6.92 -30.42 -8.96
N ARG A 41 7.89 -31.29 -8.64
CA ARG A 41 8.07 -32.57 -9.34
C ARG A 41 6.87 -33.50 -9.20
N THR A 42 6.25 -33.57 -8.02
CA THR A 42 5.02 -34.35 -7.80
C THR A 42 3.89 -33.86 -8.70
N ILE A 43 3.65 -32.54 -8.76
CA ILE A 43 2.64 -31.96 -9.64
C ILE A 43 2.98 -32.25 -11.11
N GLY A 44 4.23 -32.05 -11.52
CA GLY A 44 4.67 -32.38 -12.88
C GLY A 44 4.43 -33.84 -13.27
N LYS A 45 4.58 -34.79 -12.33
CA LYS A 45 4.24 -36.20 -12.57
C LYS A 45 2.72 -36.40 -12.73
N LEU A 46 1.90 -35.77 -11.89
CA LEU A 46 0.44 -35.85 -11.97
C LEU A 46 -0.09 -35.25 -13.28
N LEU A 47 0.52 -34.16 -13.77
CA LEU A 47 0.16 -33.55 -15.04
C LEU A 47 0.36 -34.50 -16.23
N LYS A 48 1.33 -35.43 -16.17
CA LYS A 48 1.57 -36.39 -17.26
C LYS A 48 0.47 -37.44 -17.41
N SER A 49 -0.22 -37.80 -16.32
CA SER A 49 -1.31 -38.78 -16.33
C SER A 49 -2.70 -38.14 -16.35
N ALA A 50 -2.80 -36.82 -16.21
CA ALA A 50 -4.07 -36.09 -16.21
C ALA A 50 -4.64 -35.94 -17.63
N ARG A 51 -5.97 -35.96 -17.73
CA ARG A 51 -6.70 -35.64 -18.97
C ARG A 51 -7.00 -34.14 -19.10
N SER A 52 -7.17 -33.46 -17.97
CA SER A 52 -7.51 -32.04 -17.87
C SER A 52 -7.03 -31.50 -16.53
N VAL A 53 -6.97 -30.18 -16.40
CA VAL A 53 -6.57 -29.48 -15.18
C VAL A 53 -7.69 -28.58 -14.71
N ILE A 54 -7.93 -28.55 -13.40
CA ILE A 54 -8.73 -27.53 -12.74
C ILE A 54 -7.77 -26.61 -11.99
N HIS A 55 -7.65 -25.37 -12.45
CA HIS A 55 -6.88 -24.31 -11.81
C HIS A 55 -7.70 -23.76 -10.64
N ALA A 56 -7.29 -24.10 -9.42
CA ALA A 56 -7.94 -23.69 -8.17
C ALA A 56 -7.07 -22.75 -7.30
N GLY A 57 -6.13 -22.00 -7.89
CA GLY A 57 -5.43 -20.92 -7.19
C GLY A 57 -6.38 -19.81 -6.73
N ASP A 58 -5.93 -18.98 -5.79
CA ASP A 58 -6.74 -17.91 -5.21
C ASP A 58 -7.30 -16.96 -6.28
N PRO A 59 -8.48 -16.33 -6.06
CA PRO A 59 -9.17 -15.52 -7.07
C PRO A 59 -8.56 -14.11 -7.22
N ASP A 60 -7.24 -14.03 -7.33
CA ASP A 60 -6.45 -12.82 -7.57
C ASP A 60 -5.39 -13.07 -8.65
N ASP A 61 -4.54 -12.08 -8.92
CA ASP A 61 -3.51 -12.14 -9.96
C ASP A 61 -2.32 -13.05 -9.58
N GLU A 62 -1.88 -13.03 -8.32
CA GLU A 62 -0.84 -13.93 -7.82
C GLU A 62 -1.28 -15.39 -7.82
N GLY A 63 -2.50 -15.68 -7.35
CA GLY A 63 -3.09 -17.01 -7.37
C GLY A 63 -3.28 -17.56 -8.78
N GLN A 64 -3.54 -16.69 -9.77
CA GLN A 64 -3.52 -17.05 -11.19
C GLN A 64 -2.10 -17.41 -11.66
N LEU A 65 -1.12 -16.57 -11.37
CA LEU A 65 0.26 -16.79 -11.82
C LEU A 65 0.85 -18.08 -11.26
N ILE A 66 0.68 -18.37 -9.97
CA ILE A 66 1.27 -19.53 -9.28
C ILE A 66 0.97 -20.84 -10.01
N VAL A 67 -0.24 -21.03 -10.51
CA VAL A 67 -0.60 -22.28 -11.20
C VAL A 67 -0.21 -22.23 -12.67
N ASP A 68 -0.41 -21.09 -13.34
CA ASP A 68 -0.05 -20.94 -14.76
C ASP A 68 1.46 -21.14 -14.99
N GLU A 69 2.32 -20.67 -14.08
CA GLU A 69 3.77 -20.88 -14.19
C GLU A 69 4.18 -22.34 -14.03
N ILE A 70 3.49 -23.11 -13.18
CA ILE A 70 3.73 -24.56 -13.04
C ILE A 70 3.33 -25.29 -14.33
N LEU A 71 2.19 -24.92 -14.92
CA LEU A 71 1.73 -25.50 -16.17
C LEU A 71 2.69 -25.20 -17.31
N GLN A 72 3.20 -23.96 -17.37
CA GLN A 72 4.22 -23.54 -18.34
C GLN A 72 5.53 -24.30 -18.14
N TRP A 73 6.04 -24.39 -16.90
CA TRP A 73 7.26 -25.13 -16.57
C TRP A 73 7.15 -26.62 -16.91
N ALA A 74 5.98 -27.22 -16.68
CA ALA A 74 5.71 -28.61 -17.02
C ALA A 74 5.50 -28.85 -18.53
N GLY A 75 5.42 -27.78 -19.34
CA GLY A 75 5.09 -27.87 -20.76
C GLY A 75 3.68 -28.43 -21.02
N SER A 76 2.76 -28.27 -20.08
CA SER A 76 1.42 -28.85 -20.16
C SER A 76 0.60 -28.22 -21.27
N ARG A 77 -0.07 -29.05 -22.08
CA ARG A 77 -1.04 -28.63 -23.11
C ARG A 77 -2.44 -29.15 -22.83
N LEU A 78 -2.69 -29.60 -21.60
CA LEU A 78 -3.99 -30.12 -21.19
C LEU A 78 -5.04 -29.00 -21.19
N PRO A 79 -6.32 -29.32 -21.46
CA PRO A 79 -7.41 -28.38 -21.23
C PRO A 79 -7.45 -27.94 -19.77
N VAL A 80 -7.55 -26.62 -19.53
CA VAL A 80 -7.54 -26.03 -18.19
C VAL A 80 -8.85 -25.26 -17.94
N GLN A 81 -9.55 -25.62 -16.86
CA GLN A 81 -10.69 -24.87 -16.37
C GLN A 81 -10.30 -24.08 -15.12
N ARG A 82 -10.80 -22.84 -14.99
CA ARG A 82 -10.60 -21.99 -13.83
C ARG A 82 -11.73 -22.16 -12.82
N LEU A 83 -11.37 -22.48 -11.59
CA LEU A 83 -12.26 -22.59 -10.43
C LEU A 83 -11.98 -21.44 -9.46
N LEU A 84 -12.95 -20.54 -9.27
CA LEU A 84 -12.82 -19.38 -8.37
C LEU A 84 -13.51 -19.68 -7.03
N ILE A 85 -12.73 -19.80 -5.96
CA ILE A 85 -13.24 -20.02 -4.59
C ILE A 85 -12.81 -18.84 -3.74
N ASN A 86 -13.78 -18.12 -3.18
CA ASN A 86 -13.56 -17.02 -2.21
C ASN A 86 -14.11 -17.34 -0.82
N ASP A 87 -14.81 -18.47 -0.68
CA ASP A 87 -15.39 -18.96 0.57
C ASP A 87 -15.37 -20.50 0.54
N ASN A 88 -14.81 -21.10 1.58
CA ASN A 88 -14.64 -22.54 1.72
C ASN A 88 -15.93 -23.27 2.20
N ASN A 89 -17.03 -22.54 2.40
CA ASN A 89 -18.32 -23.13 2.69
C ASN A 89 -18.77 -24.09 1.58
N LEU A 90 -19.21 -25.30 1.96
CA LEU A 90 -19.56 -26.39 1.05
C LEU A 90 -20.49 -25.95 -0.11
N LYS A 91 -21.54 -25.18 0.21
CA LYS A 91 -22.51 -24.69 -0.79
C LYS A 91 -21.87 -23.75 -1.81
N VAL A 92 -20.90 -22.94 -1.39
CA VAL A 92 -20.19 -22.00 -2.29
C VAL A 92 -19.24 -22.78 -3.19
N VAL A 93 -18.48 -23.72 -2.65
CA VAL A 93 -17.57 -24.57 -3.41
C VAL A 93 -18.33 -25.39 -4.47
N GLN A 94 -19.46 -25.99 -4.10
CA GLN A 94 -20.31 -26.74 -5.05
C GLN A 94 -20.81 -25.85 -6.19
N ARG A 95 -21.22 -24.61 -5.88
CA ARG A 95 -21.63 -23.64 -6.89
C ARG A 95 -20.47 -23.26 -7.82
N ALA A 96 -19.29 -23.01 -7.26
CA ALA A 96 -18.10 -22.65 -8.03
C ALA A 96 -17.65 -23.77 -8.98
N LEU A 97 -17.72 -25.03 -8.54
CA LEU A 97 -17.45 -26.21 -9.38
C LEU A 97 -18.43 -26.33 -10.55
N ALA A 98 -19.70 -25.96 -10.36
CA ALA A 98 -20.70 -25.97 -11.43
C ALA A 98 -20.55 -24.81 -12.43
N SER A 99 -19.79 -23.75 -12.08
CA SER A 99 -19.62 -22.54 -12.88
C SER A 99 -18.17 -22.28 -13.29
N MET A 100 -17.38 -23.35 -13.48
CA MET A 100 -15.99 -23.21 -13.94
C MET A 100 -15.92 -22.59 -15.34
N ARG A 101 -14.88 -21.78 -15.56
CA ARG A 101 -14.66 -21.02 -16.80
C ARG A 101 -13.42 -21.51 -17.53
N ASP A 102 -13.21 -21.07 -18.76
CA ASP A 102 -11.97 -21.37 -19.48
C ASP A 102 -10.81 -20.57 -18.86
N ASN A 103 -9.69 -21.21 -18.55
CA ASN A 103 -8.55 -20.51 -17.93
C ASN A 103 -7.98 -19.40 -18.83
N ARG A 104 -8.16 -19.49 -20.16
CA ARG A 104 -7.70 -18.48 -21.11
C ARG A 104 -8.35 -17.11 -20.89
N GLU A 105 -9.56 -17.08 -20.31
CA GLU A 105 -10.25 -15.84 -19.95
C GLU A 105 -9.49 -15.03 -18.88
N PHE A 106 -8.56 -15.66 -18.15
CA PHE A 106 -7.81 -15.07 -17.04
C PHE A 106 -6.33 -14.81 -17.37
N ALA A 107 -5.92 -14.99 -18.63
CA ALA A 107 -4.53 -14.79 -19.06
C ALA A 107 -3.98 -13.39 -18.73
N GLY A 108 -4.85 -12.36 -18.73
CA GLY A 108 -4.48 -11.01 -18.34
C GLY A 108 -4.08 -10.87 -16.87
N LEU A 109 -4.66 -11.67 -15.97
CA LEU A 109 -4.28 -11.69 -14.55
C LEU A 109 -2.88 -12.27 -14.36
N SER A 110 -2.59 -13.42 -14.98
CA SER A 110 -1.25 -14.02 -14.96
C SER A 110 -0.21 -13.09 -15.59
N ALA A 111 -0.52 -12.50 -16.76
CA ALA A 111 0.39 -11.55 -17.41
C ALA A 111 0.67 -10.31 -16.56
N SER A 112 -0.33 -9.81 -15.83
CA SER A 112 -0.16 -8.68 -14.90
C SER A 112 0.78 -9.02 -13.74
N ALA A 113 0.58 -10.16 -13.08
CA ALA A 113 1.44 -10.61 -11.98
C ALA A 113 2.87 -10.94 -12.46
N GLU A 114 3.02 -11.54 -13.64
CA GLU A 114 4.33 -11.82 -14.25
C GLU A 114 5.07 -10.51 -14.57
N ALA A 115 4.39 -9.56 -15.22
CA ALA A 115 4.97 -8.26 -15.55
C ALA A 115 5.39 -7.50 -14.29
N ARG A 116 4.62 -7.60 -13.20
CA ARG A 116 4.99 -7.02 -11.89
C ARG A 116 6.26 -7.68 -11.35
N SER A 117 6.32 -9.01 -11.30
CA SER A 117 7.47 -9.75 -10.79
C SER A 117 8.75 -9.43 -11.57
N VAL A 118 8.68 -9.45 -12.90
CA VAL A 118 9.81 -9.09 -13.78
C VAL A 118 10.18 -7.62 -13.64
N GLY A 119 9.20 -6.72 -13.56
CA GLY A 119 9.42 -5.29 -13.36
C GLY A 119 10.10 -4.97 -12.04
N ASP A 120 9.70 -5.64 -10.95
CA ASP A 120 10.30 -5.47 -9.62
C ASP A 120 11.74 -5.99 -9.58
N LEU A 121 12.02 -7.12 -10.22
CA LEU A 121 13.39 -7.63 -10.33
C LEU A 121 14.27 -6.73 -11.20
N LEU A 122 13.77 -6.32 -12.37
CA LEU A 122 14.48 -5.43 -13.29
C LEU A 122 14.85 -4.11 -12.60
N TYR A 123 13.89 -3.48 -11.92
CA TYR A 123 14.13 -2.24 -11.19
C TYR A 123 15.07 -2.47 -10.00
N GLY A 124 14.80 -3.50 -9.20
CA GLY A 124 15.52 -3.81 -7.98
C GLY A 124 16.99 -4.09 -8.21
N VAL A 125 17.30 -5.00 -9.15
CA VAL A 125 18.68 -5.40 -9.47
C VAL A 125 19.45 -4.20 -10.00
N ASN A 126 18.92 -3.50 -11.00
CA ASN A 126 19.65 -2.40 -11.64
C ASN A 126 19.91 -1.25 -10.69
N MET A 127 18.88 -0.81 -9.95
CA MET A 127 19.02 0.32 -9.04
C MET A 127 19.88 -0.02 -7.82
N THR A 128 19.70 -1.22 -7.25
CA THR A 128 20.53 -1.66 -6.12
C THR A 128 22.01 -1.75 -6.51
N ARG A 129 22.33 -2.35 -7.67
CA ARG A 129 23.71 -2.42 -8.17
C ARG A 129 24.28 -1.03 -8.44
N ALA A 130 23.55 -0.16 -9.13
CA ALA A 130 24.02 1.18 -9.47
C ALA A 130 24.34 2.03 -8.22
N TYR A 131 23.41 2.09 -7.26
CA TYR A 131 23.59 2.88 -6.05
C TYR A 131 24.67 2.31 -5.14
N THR A 132 24.74 0.99 -5.02
CA THR A 132 25.78 0.34 -4.22
C THR A 132 27.17 0.59 -4.81
N LEU A 133 27.36 0.39 -6.12
CA LEU A 133 28.65 0.63 -6.77
C LEU A 133 29.09 2.11 -6.66
N ALA A 134 28.15 3.05 -6.85
CA ALA A 134 28.41 4.47 -6.69
C ALA A 134 28.81 4.84 -5.24
N ALA A 135 28.21 4.20 -4.25
CA ALA A 135 28.54 4.41 -2.85
C ALA A 135 29.89 3.76 -2.46
N GLN A 136 30.17 2.56 -2.96
CA GLN A 136 31.44 1.86 -2.74
C GLN A 136 32.63 2.65 -3.32
N ALA A 137 32.46 3.29 -4.47
CA ALA A 137 33.46 4.20 -5.03
C ALA A 137 33.77 5.41 -4.12
N ARG A 138 32.88 5.70 -3.15
CA ARG A 138 33.03 6.75 -2.12
C ARG A 138 33.39 6.20 -0.74
N GLY A 139 33.78 4.92 -0.66
CA GLY A 139 34.23 4.28 0.57
C GLY A 139 33.11 3.64 1.42
N PHE A 140 31.86 3.60 0.94
CA PHE A 140 30.79 2.88 1.64
C PHE A 140 31.03 1.36 1.58
N GLN A 141 30.88 0.68 2.70
CA GLN A 141 30.91 -0.78 2.78
C GLN A 141 29.49 -1.30 3.01
N GLY A 142 29.00 -2.17 2.12
CA GLY A 142 27.67 -2.77 2.21
C GLY A 142 26.87 -2.66 0.91
N VAL A 143 25.56 -2.88 1.02
CA VAL A 143 24.60 -2.82 -0.08
C VAL A 143 23.57 -1.73 0.19
N LEU A 144 23.31 -0.90 -0.81
CA LEU A 144 22.20 0.05 -0.80
C LEU A 144 21.04 -0.54 -1.61
N SER A 145 20.11 -1.20 -0.92
CA SER A 145 18.92 -1.76 -1.57
C SER A 145 18.03 -0.64 -2.08
N VAL A 146 17.70 -0.71 -3.37
CA VAL A 146 16.75 0.20 -4.02
C VAL A 146 15.66 -0.62 -4.66
N GLY A 147 14.41 -0.30 -4.36
CA GLY A 147 13.26 -1.04 -4.87
C GLY A 147 12.03 -0.15 -4.97
N ARG A 148 11.15 -0.49 -5.91
CA ARG A 148 9.95 0.30 -6.25
C ARG A 148 9.01 0.51 -5.07
N VAL A 149 8.99 -0.39 -4.09
CA VAL A 149 8.15 -0.31 -2.88
C VAL A 149 8.94 0.19 -1.67
N GLN A 150 10.07 -0.46 -1.35
CA GLN A 150 10.86 -0.13 -0.15
C GLN A 150 11.40 1.32 -0.17
N THR A 151 11.83 1.82 -1.33
CA THR A 151 12.49 3.13 -1.42
C THR A 151 11.50 4.29 -1.25
N PRO A 152 10.30 4.28 -1.86
CA PRO A 152 9.28 5.29 -1.55
C PRO A 152 8.85 5.28 -0.07
N ILE A 153 8.73 4.09 0.56
CA ILE A 153 8.39 3.99 1.98
C ILE A 153 9.47 4.67 2.84
N LEU A 154 10.75 4.37 2.59
CA LEU A 154 11.86 5.07 3.24
C LEU A 154 11.80 6.59 2.99
N GLY A 155 11.45 6.99 1.77
CA GLY A 155 11.28 8.40 1.39
C GLY A 155 10.18 9.12 2.17
N LEU A 156 9.09 8.45 2.52
CA LEU A 156 8.01 9.03 3.35
C LEU A 156 8.50 9.32 4.77
N VAL A 157 9.24 8.38 5.36
CA VAL A 157 9.83 8.54 6.71
C VAL A 157 10.85 9.68 6.71
N VAL A 158 11.84 9.63 5.81
CA VAL A 158 12.89 10.66 5.71
C VAL A 158 12.31 12.05 5.46
N ARG A 159 11.25 12.17 4.65
CA ARG A 159 10.59 13.47 4.43
C ARG A 159 9.95 13.99 5.70
N ARG A 160 9.23 13.12 6.43
CA ARG A 160 8.59 13.50 7.69
C ARG A 160 9.62 13.92 8.75
N ASP A 161 10.76 13.24 8.80
CA ASP A 161 11.83 13.57 9.73
C ASP A 161 12.45 14.93 9.39
N ARG A 162 12.68 15.22 8.10
CA ARG A 162 13.15 16.53 7.65
C ARG A 162 12.15 17.65 7.93
N ASP A 163 10.86 17.40 7.73
CA ASP A 163 9.80 18.36 8.07
C ASP A 163 9.79 18.65 9.57
N PHE A 164 10.06 17.63 10.41
CA PHE A 164 10.18 17.77 11.85
C PHE A 164 11.46 18.53 12.27
N GLU A 165 12.61 18.21 11.68
CA GLU A 165 13.88 18.92 11.93
C GLU A 165 13.81 20.40 11.53
N ALA A 166 13.13 20.70 10.41
CA ALA A 166 12.91 22.06 9.94
C ALA A 166 11.80 22.80 10.72
N HIS A 167 11.03 22.11 11.56
CA HIS A 167 9.92 22.71 12.28
C HIS A 167 10.42 23.70 13.34
N THR A 168 10.12 24.99 13.12
CA THR A 168 10.34 26.03 14.12
C THR A 168 9.07 26.25 14.92
N LYS A 169 9.15 26.06 16.24
CA LYS A 169 8.03 26.31 17.16
C LYS A 169 7.67 27.79 17.13
N SER A 170 6.37 28.06 17.01
CA SER A 170 5.80 29.40 17.10
C SER A 170 4.64 29.41 18.10
N TYR A 171 4.46 30.55 18.76
CA TYR A 171 3.31 30.77 19.61
C TYR A 171 2.16 31.33 18.78
N TYR A 172 0.96 30.86 19.08
CA TYR A 172 -0.27 31.50 18.65
C TYR A 172 -1.20 31.61 19.84
N TYR A 173 -2.15 32.54 19.75
CA TYR A 173 -3.07 32.87 20.82
C TYR A 173 -4.50 32.57 20.38
N THR A 174 -5.31 32.12 21.32
CA THR A 174 -6.76 31.97 21.13
C THR A 174 -7.47 32.77 22.19
N VAL A 175 -8.45 33.57 21.79
CA VAL A 175 -9.36 34.24 22.73
C VAL A 175 -10.62 33.36 22.86
N SER A 176 -10.92 32.94 24.08
CA SER A 176 -12.14 32.19 24.40
C SER A 176 -12.87 32.85 25.57
N GLY A 177 -14.20 32.76 25.55
CA GLY A 177 -15.07 33.27 26.60
C GLY A 177 -16.07 32.21 27.04
N GLN A 178 -16.53 32.32 28.28
CA GLN A 178 -17.65 31.53 28.81
C GLN A 178 -18.91 32.39 28.78
N PHE A 179 -19.98 31.85 28.19
CA PHE A 179 -21.24 32.55 28.02
C PHE A 179 -22.34 31.77 28.73
N SER A 180 -23.25 32.49 29.38
CA SER A 180 -24.43 31.90 30.02
C SER A 180 -25.70 32.44 29.37
N PHE A 181 -26.56 31.54 28.93
CA PHE A 181 -27.84 31.87 28.31
C PHE A 181 -28.89 30.81 28.66
N ALA A 182 -30.06 31.24 29.14
CA ALA A 182 -31.17 30.34 29.50
C ALA A 182 -30.77 29.17 30.42
N GLY A 183 -29.87 29.42 31.38
CA GLY A 183 -29.37 28.40 32.33
C GLY A 183 -28.29 27.46 31.78
N LEU A 184 -27.89 27.61 30.51
CA LEU A 184 -26.79 26.86 29.89
C LEU A 184 -25.51 27.71 29.90
N THR A 185 -24.38 27.09 30.22
CA THR A 185 -23.04 27.70 30.11
C THR A 185 -22.24 26.98 29.03
N PHE A 186 -21.65 27.72 28.10
CA PHE A 186 -20.85 27.16 27.02
C PHE A 186 -19.66 28.05 26.65
N PRO A 187 -18.55 27.45 26.18
CA PRO A 187 -17.42 28.20 25.67
C PRO A 187 -17.70 28.68 24.23
N ALA A 188 -17.27 29.89 23.90
CA ALA A 188 -17.11 30.32 22.52
C ALA A 188 -15.68 30.80 22.27
N ARG A 189 -15.20 30.64 21.03
CA ARG A 189 -13.91 31.14 20.58
C ARG A 189 -14.12 32.36 19.70
N TYR A 190 -13.25 33.36 19.86
CA TYR A 190 -13.18 34.50 18.97
C TYR A 190 -12.93 34.03 17.54
N GLN A 191 -13.68 34.59 16.60
CA GLN A 191 -13.51 34.34 15.18
C GLN A 191 -12.60 35.41 14.59
N ILE A 192 -11.57 34.98 13.88
CA ILE A 192 -10.58 35.87 13.27
C ILE A 192 -11.23 36.75 12.20
N GLY A 193 -11.15 38.06 12.41
CA GLY A 193 -11.64 39.09 11.49
C GLY A 193 -10.65 39.43 10.37
N GLU A 194 -11.08 40.34 9.48
CA GLU A 194 -10.17 40.97 8.51
C GLU A 194 -9.27 41.99 9.22
N GLY A 195 -7.96 41.97 8.93
CA GLY A 195 -6.98 42.87 9.55
C GLY A 195 -6.37 42.37 10.85
N ASP A 196 -6.85 41.24 11.38
CA ASP A 196 -6.26 40.61 12.58
C ASP A 196 -4.81 40.15 12.31
N PRO A 197 -3.89 40.30 13.29
CA PRO A 197 -2.51 39.85 13.16
C PRO A 197 -2.43 38.32 13.26
N VAL A 198 -2.43 37.65 12.10
CA VAL A 198 -2.43 36.19 11.99
C VAL A 198 -1.30 35.61 11.17
N ASP A 199 -1.01 34.34 11.38
CA ASP A 199 -0.17 33.54 10.49
C ASP A 199 -0.93 32.99 9.27
N GLU A 200 -0.22 32.23 8.43
CA GLU A 200 -0.76 31.60 7.23
C GLU A 200 -1.92 30.61 7.51
N GLN A 201 -2.00 30.07 8.72
CA GLN A 201 -3.08 29.18 9.16
C GLN A 201 -4.24 29.93 9.82
N ARG A 202 -4.25 31.27 9.72
CA ARG A 202 -5.23 32.17 10.35
C ARG A 202 -5.30 32.01 11.87
N ARG A 203 -4.15 31.88 12.54
CA ARG A 203 -4.04 31.87 14.01
C ARG A 203 -3.46 33.19 14.50
N LEU A 204 -3.98 33.77 15.58
CA LEU A 204 -3.46 35.05 16.12
C LEU A 204 -2.02 34.89 16.60
N ILE A 205 -1.13 35.76 16.15
CA ILE A 205 0.29 35.73 16.51
C ILE A 205 0.70 36.86 17.47
N ASP A 206 -0.20 37.83 17.71
CA ASP A 206 0.05 38.94 18.64
C ASP A 206 -0.71 38.73 19.98
N ARG A 207 0.06 38.60 21.07
CA ARG A 207 -0.47 38.45 22.43
C ARG A 207 -1.21 39.69 22.91
N ASN A 208 -0.69 40.88 22.59
CA ASN A 208 -1.25 42.15 23.04
C ASN A 208 -2.59 42.39 22.36
N PHE A 209 -2.67 42.09 21.06
CA PHE A 209 -3.94 42.10 20.33
C PHE A 209 -4.96 41.16 20.98
N ALA A 210 -4.59 39.89 21.20
CA ALA A 210 -5.49 38.92 21.84
C ALA A 210 -5.96 39.36 23.24
N THR A 211 -5.07 39.96 24.03
CA THR A 211 -5.38 40.48 25.37
C THR A 211 -6.30 41.71 25.31
N ALA A 212 -6.07 42.60 24.33
CA ALA A 212 -6.91 43.78 24.13
C ALA A 212 -8.33 43.40 23.68
N VAL A 213 -8.46 42.43 22.76
CA VAL A 213 -9.78 41.89 22.39
C VAL A 213 -10.48 41.31 23.62
N ALA A 214 -9.80 40.45 24.38
CA ALA A 214 -10.36 39.84 25.59
C ALA A 214 -10.82 40.89 26.61
N GLY A 215 -9.99 41.91 26.88
CA GLY A 215 -10.32 43.00 27.82
C GLY A 215 -11.48 43.87 27.35
N THR A 216 -11.58 44.13 26.04
CA THR A 216 -12.67 44.95 25.46
C THR A 216 -14.04 44.28 25.61
N VAL A 217 -14.09 42.95 25.44
CA VAL A 217 -15.35 42.19 25.46
C VAL A 217 -15.66 41.59 26.84
N GLN A 218 -14.74 41.68 27.81
CA GLN A 218 -14.94 41.11 29.13
C GLN A 218 -16.11 41.78 29.86
N GLY A 219 -17.05 40.98 30.34
CA GLY A 219 -18.24 41.46 31.04
C GLY A 219 -19.27 42.16 30.14
N GLN A 220 -19.03 42.24 28.84
CA GLN A 220 -19.97 42.83 27.89
C GLN A 220 -21.08 41.84 27.53
N PRO A 221 -22.30 42.32 27.24
CA PRO A 221 -23.37 41.46 26.76
C PRO A 221 -23.05 40.93 25.36
N ALA A 222 -23.34 39.65 25.12
CA ALA A 222 -23.23 39.03 23.81
C ALA A 222 -24.62 38.81 23.20
N ARG A 223 -24.73 38.99 21.87
CA ARG A 223 -25.95 38.69 21.11
C ARG A 223 -25.72 37.49 20.20
N ILE A 224 -26.64 36.53 20.24
CA ILE A 224 -26.65 35.42 19.28
C ILE A 224 -27.04 35.98 17.91
N ALA A 225 -26.09 35.96 16.97
CA ALA A 225 -26.33 36.39 15.59
C ALA A 225 -27.06 35.31 14.77
N SER A 226 -26.71 34.04 15.00
CA SER A 226 -27.31 32.89 14.33
C SER A 226 -27.18 31.64 15.19
N ALA A 227 -28.22 30.79 15.21
CA ALA A 227 -28.18 29.46 15.79
C ALA A 227 -28.71 28.46 14.76
N LYS A 228 -27.94 27.41 14.48
CA LYS A 228 -28.32 26.36 13.52
C LYS A 228 -28.07 25.00 14.14
N THR A 229 -29.11 24.19 14.19
CA THR A 229 -29.01 22.78 14.58
C THR A 229 -29.19 21.93 13.34
N THR A 230 -28.22 21.07 13.08
CA THR A 230 -28.27 20.10 11.97
C THR A 230 -28.21 18.70 12.54
N ALA A 231 -29.19 17.87 12.21
CA ALA A 231 -29.07 16.44 12.43
C ALA A 231 -27.86 15.91 11.66
N LYS A 232 -27.01 15.12 12.32
CA LYS A 232 -25.91 14.39 11.70
C LYS A 232 -26.11 12.92 12.00
N GLU A 233 -26.17 12.12 10.95
CA GLU A 233 -26.08 10.66 11.05
C GLU A 233 -24.70 10.23 10.57
N ALA A 234 -24.11 9.29 11.30
CA ALA A 234 -22.89 8.62 10.89
C ALA A 234 -23.25 7.15 10.63
N ALA A 235 -23.06 6.71 9.39
CA ALA A 235 -23.25 5.30 9.05
C ALA A 235 -22.22 4.43 9.79
N PRO A 236 -22.56 3.17 10.11
CA PRO A 236 -21.58 2.23 10.65
C PRO A 236 -20.43 2.04 9.65
N PRO A 237 -19.21 1.79 10.13
CA PRO A 237 -18.08 1.53 9.25
C PRO A 237 -18.31 0.27 8.42
N LEU A 238 -17.76 0.25 7.21
CA LEU A 238 -17.72 -0.96 6.40
C LEU A 238 -16.93 -2.08 7.10
N PRO A 239 -17.21 -3.36 6.77
CA PRO A 239 -16.38 -4.49 7.20
C PRO A 239 -14.90 -4.28 6.86
N TYR A 240 -14.04 -4.92 7.62
CA TYR A 240 -12.60 -4.79 7.47
C TYR A 240 -12.12 -5.28 6.10
N ASN A 241 -11.27 -4.46 5.46
CA ASN A 241 -10.24 -4.97 4.56
C ASN A 241 -8.95 -5.18 5.37
N LEU A 242 -7.97 -5.87 4.77
CA LEU A 242 -6.72 -6.22 5.47
C LEU A 242 -5.96 -4.99 5.99
N LEU A 243 -5.88 -3.92 5.20
CA LEU A 243 -5.15 -2.70 5.58
C LEU A 243 -5.77 -2.01 6.79
N LYS A 244 -7.10 -1.87 6.81
CA LYS A 244 -7.81 -1.26 7.92
C LYS A 244 -7.71 -2.11 9.18
N LEU A 245 -7.79 -3.44 9.04
CA LEU A 245 -7.58 -4.35 10.16
C LEU A 245 -6.17 -4.19 10.75
N GLN A 246 -5.14 -4.10 9.91
CA GLN A 246 -3.76 -3.88 10.35
C GLN A 246 -3.51 -2.50 10.95
N THR A 247 -4.31 -1.49 10.57
CA THR A 247 -4.18 -0.13 11.11
C THR A 247 -4.85 -0.01 12.49
N ASP A 248 -5.95 -0.73 12.71
CA ASP A 248 -6.74 -0.68 13.94
C ASP A 248 -6.24 -1.66 15.03
N ALA A 249 -5.58 -2.76 14.66
CA ALA A 249 -5.09 -3.81 15.57
C ALA A 249 -3.75 -3.44 16.23
#